data_AF-A0A4Q0GI01-F1
#
_entry.id   AF-A0A4Q0GI01-F1
#
_cell.length_a   1.000
_cell.length_b   1.000
_cell.length_c   1.000
_cell.angle_alpha   90.00
_cell.angle_beta   90.00
_cell.angle_gamma   90.00
#
_symmetry.space_group_name_H-M   'P 1'
#
loop_
_entity.id
_entity.type
_entity.pdbx_description
1 polymer ?
#
loop_
_entity_poly.entity_id
_entity_poly.type
_entity_poly.pdbx_seq_one_letter_code
_entity_poly.pdbx_strand_id
1 'polypeptide(L)'
;MSRKPSFANLRDRTSPGAVTAPRTVTVQATADGQAPTANIPNGQTIGGQGATTGPASRQGRKQIAGFFSPEMSFAMHTLARRQGRSLQALMAESFNDVLRKHGESPIGD
;
A
#
# COMPACT_ATOMS: atom_id res chain seq x y z
N MET A 1 1.92 -31.03 -29.11
CA MET A 1 3.36 -30.74 -28.92
C MET A 1 3.54 -29.32 -28.38
N SER A 2 4.04 -29.19 -27.15
CA SER A 2 4.25 -27.92 -26.45
C SER A 2 5.44 -27.15 -27.04
N ARG A 3 5.20 -25.95 -27.57
CA ARG A 3 6.28 -25.04 -28.02
C ARG A 3 6.69 -24.17 -26.82
N LYS A 4 7.72 -24.63 -26.10
CA LYS A 4 8.35 -23.84 -25.03
C LYS A 4 8.91 -22.54 -25.64
N PRO A 5 8.62 -21.34 -25.09
CA PRO A 5 9.26 -20.12 -25.53
C PRO A 5 10.73 -20.13 -25.08
N SER A 6 11.63 -20.13 -26.06
CA SER A 6 13.08 -20.10 -25.84
C SER A 6 13.54 -18.76 -25.26
N PHE A 7 14.50 -18.83 -24.32
CA PHE A 7 15.17 -17.70 -23.65
C PHE A 7 16.03 -16.81 -24.58
N ALA A 8 15.97 -17.00 -25.90
CA ALA A 8 16.69 -16.20 -26.88
C ALA A 8 16.34 -14.69 -26.81
N ASN A 9 15.17 -14.35 -26.28
CA ASN A 9 14.70 -12.96 -26.15
C ASN A 9 15.31 -12.18 -24.97
N LEU A 10 16.15 -12.78 -24.12
CA LEU A 10 16.70 -12.11 -22.92
C LEU A 10 18.04 -11.38 -23.13
N ARG A 11 18.74 -11.62 -24.25
CA ARG A 11 20.08 -11.05 -24.48
C ARG A 11 20.11 -9.70 -25.22
N ASP A 12 18.96 -9.20 -25.67
CA ASP A 12 18.89 -8.01 -26.54
C ASP A 12 18.64 -6.67 -25.79
N ARG A 13 18.76 -6.63 -24.46
CA ARG A 13 18.60 -5.36 -23.68
C ARG A 13 19.90 -4.73 -23.23
N THR A 14 21.05 -5.21 -23.70
CA THR A 14 22.34 -4.61 -23.40
C THR A 14 23.10 -4.27 -24.67
N SER A 15 22.72 -3.15 -25.29
CA SER A 15 23.61 -2.35 -26.14
C SER A 15 23.34 -0.85 -25.87
N PRO A 16 24.37 -0.06 -25.51
CA PRO A 16 24.24 1.34 -25.14
C PRO A 16 24.28 2.25 -26.38
N GLY A 17 23.40 3.26 -26.44
CA GLY A 17 23.54 4.34 -27.41
C GLY A 17 22.24 4.95 -27.92
N ALA A 18 21.71 5.93 -27.18
CA ALA A 18 21.00 7.08 -27.76
C ALA A 18 20.89 8.17 -26.69
N VAL A 19 21.92 9.01 -26.62
CA VAL A 19 21.82 10.32 -25.98
C VAL A 19 20.79 11.15 -26.75
N THR A 20 19.57 11.24 -26.23
CA THR A 20 18.58 12.23 -26.67
C THR A 20 18.58 13.36 -25.67
N ALA A 21 18.77 14.57 -26.19
CA ALA A 21 18.93 15.83 -25.48
C ALA A 21 17.86 16.08 -24.40
N PRO A 22 18.17 16.88 -23.35
CA PRO A 22 17.18 17.27 -22.36
C PRO A 22 16.08 18.09 -23.05
N ARG A 23 14.90 17.49 -23.21
CA ARG A 23 13.70 18.27 -23.48
C ARG A 23 13.46 19.12 -22.23
N THR A 24 13.61 20.42 -22.38
CA THR A 24 13.12 21.41 -21.42
C THR A 24 11.65 21.11 -21.14
N VAL A 25 11.38 20.56 -19.95
CA VAL A 25 10.03 20.51 -19.42
C VAL A 25 9.70 21.94 -19.03
N THR A 26 9.04 22.66 -19.93
CA THR A 26 8.36 23.91 -19.59
C THR A 26 7.39 23.60 -18.48
N VAL A 27 7.67 24.10 -17.27
CA VAL A 27 6.73 24.07 -16.15
C VAL A 27 5.62 25.07 -16.49
N GLN A 28 4.60 24.59 -17.17
CA GLN A 28 3.41 25.38 -17.41
C GLN A 28 2.59 25.36 -16.12
N ALA A 29 2.80 26.37 -15.28
CA ALA A 29 1.91 26.70 -14.19
C ALA A 29 0.59 27.19 -14.78
N THR A 30 -0.37 26.27 -14.94
CA THR A 30 -1.79 26.64 -14.99
C THR A 30 -2.31 26.59 -13.56
N ALA A 31 -2.46 27.76 -12.97
CA ALA A 31 -3.30 27.97 -11.82
C ALA A 31 -4.74 27.59 -12.20
N ASP A 32 -5.20 26.43 -11.76
CA ASP A 32 -6.60 26.18 -11.47
C ASP A 32 -6.68 25.12 -10.37
N GLY A 33 -7.32 25.47 -9.27
CA GLY A 33 -7.36 24.67 -8.05
C GLY A 33 -8.24 23.44 -8.21
N GLN A 34 -7.65 22.32 -8.61
CA GLN A 34 -8.35 21.04 -8.65
C GLN A 34 -7.59 19.98 -7.85
N ALA A 35 -8.07 19.76 -6.63
CA ALA A 35 -7.75 18.58 -5.83
C ALA A 35 -8.07 17.31 -6.64
N PRO A 36 -7.24 16.25 -6.59
CA PRO A 36 -7.64 14.97 -7.12
C PRO A 36 -8.79 14.42 -6.27
N THR A 37 -10.03 14.60 -6.74
CA THR A 37 -11.19 13.86 -6.25
C THR A 37 -10.91 12.39 -6.47
N ALA A 38 -10.49 11.70 -5.40
CA ALA A 38 -10.51 10.27 -5.32
C ALA A 38 -11.97 9.83 -5.46
N ASN A 39 -12.34 9.35 -6.66
CA ASN A 39 -13.60 8.71 -6.90
C ASN A 39 -13.56 7.34 -6.20
N ILE A 40 -13.82 7.33 -4.90
CA ILE A 40 -14.07 6.11 -4.14
C ILE A 40 -15.55 5.80 -4.38
N PRO A 41 -15.90 4.74 -5.13
CA PRO A 41 -17.29 4.27 -5.14
C PRO A 41 -17.64 3.79 -3.73
N ASN A 42 -18.34 4.66 -3.01
CA ASN A 42 -18.92 4.40 -1.70
C ASN A 42 -20.10 3.45 -1.90
N GLY A 43 -19.94 2.18 -1.52
CA GLY A 43 -21.02 1.21 -1.57
C GLY A 43 -20.64 -0.15 -0.99
N GLN A 44 -20.88 -0.32 0.32
CA GLN A 44 -21.20 -1.58 1.02
C GLN A 44 -20.23 -2.77 0.83
N THR A 45 -19.67 -3.34 1.90
CA THR A 45 -20.33 -4.47 2.57
C THR A 45 -19.86 -4.62 4.02
N ILE A 46 -20.81 -4.34 4.92
CA ILE A 46 -20.90 -4.89 6.27
C ILE A 46 -21.17 -6.39 6.12
N GLY A 47 -20.37 -7.23 6.80
CA GLY A 47 -20.73 -8.62 7.11
C GLY A 47 -20.63 -9.66 5.98
N GLY A 48 -19.72 -10.63 6.18
CA GLY A 48 -19.96 -12.03 5.84
C GLY A 48 -19.73 -12.50 4.39
N GLN A 49 -18.90 -13.54 4.29
CA GLN A 49 -19.02 -14.62 3.30
C GLN A 49 -18.63 -14.29 1.85
N GLY A 50 -17.32 -14.16 1.64
CA GLY A 50 -16.69 -14.64 0.42
C GLY A 50 -15.50 -15.50 0.83
N ALA A 51 -15.63 -16.83 0.76
CA ALA A 51 -14.49 -17.74 0.89
C ALA A 51 -13.60 -17.57 -0.35
N THR A 52 -12.92 -16.42 -0.45
CA THR A 52 -11.89 -16.21 -1.45
C THR A 52 -10.63 -16.86 -0.91
N THR A 53 -10.02 -17.69 -1.74
CA THR A 53 -8.71 -18.35 -1.60
C THR A 53 -7.56 -17.34 -1.41
N GLY A 54 -7.68 -16.48 -0.42
CA GLY A 54 -6.64 -15.57 0.03
C GLY A 54 -5.81 -16.23 1.13
N PRO A 55 -4.60 -15.72 1.41
CA PRO A 55 -3.78 -16.18 2.51
C PRO A 55 -4.59 -16.29 3.80
N ALA A 56 -4.39 -17.35 4.58
CA ALA A 56 -5.10 -17.59 5.84
C ALA A 56 -5.08 -16.36 6.78
N SER A 57 -3.98 -15.59 6.77
CA SER A 57 -3.80 -14.35 7.52
C SER A 57 -4.80 -13.23 7.18
N ARG A 58 -5.59 -13.34 6.10
CA ARG A 58 -6.62 -12.37 5.67
C ARG A 58 -8.05 -12.87 5.90
N GLN A 59 -8.23 -14.15 6.24
CA GLN A 59 -9.55 -14.69 6.53
C GLN A 59 -10.11 -14.04 7.81
N GLY A 60 -11.34 -13.55 7.74
CA GLY A 60 -11.97 -12.85 8.87
C GLY A 60 -11.39 -11.47 9.21
N ARG A 61 -10.43 -10.95 8.44
CA ARG A 61 -9.78 -9.65 8.70
C ARG A 61 -10.13 -8.63 7.62
N LYS A 62 -10.30 -7.36 8.02
CA LYS A 62 -10.51 -6.24 7.10
C LYS A 62 -9.22 -5.45 6.95
N GLN A 63 -8.89 -5.04 5.72
CA GLN A 63 -7.73 -4.18 5.46
C GLN A 63 -8.08 -2.73 5.81
N ILE A 64 -7.20 -2.07 6.55
CA ILE A 64 -7.26 -0.63 6.82
C ILE A 64 -6.08 0.01 6.08
N ALA A 65 -6.37 1.03 5.27
CA ALA A 65 -5.36 1.77 4.51
C ALA A 65 -5.57 3.28 4.69
N GLY A 66 -4.47 4.02 4.77
CA GLY A 66 -4.46 5.47 4.91
C GLY A 66 -3.13 6.07 4.44
N PHE A 67 -3.15 7.35 4.11
CA PHE A 67 -1.94 8.09 3.76
C PHE A 67 -1.32 8.68 5.03
N PHE A 68 -0.02 8.47 5.21
CA PHE A 68 0.75 8.98 6.33
C PHE A 68 1.98 9.70 5.82
N SER A 69 2.49 10.65 6.60
CA SER A 69 3.76 11.32 6.28
C SER A 69 4.89 10.30 6.17
N PRO A 70 5.84 10.48 5.22
CA PRO A 70 6.97 9.55 5.06
C PRO A 70 7.78 9.37 6.35
N GLU A 71 7.97 10.45 7.11
CA GLU A 71 8.69 10.44 8.38
C GLU A 71 7.99 9.57 9.44
N MET A 72 6.67 9.67 9.54
CA MET A 72 5.88 8.85 10.47
C MET A 72 5.95 7.36 10.10
N SER A 73 5.82 7.05 8.81
CA SER A 73 5.95 5.68 8.31
C SER A 73 7.32 5.08 8.66
N PHE A 74 8.40 5.86 8.46
CA PHE A 74 9.75 5.46 8.81
C PHE A 74 9.95 5.24 10.31
N ALA A 75 9.47 6.17 11.15
CA ALA A 75 9.57 6.06 12.59
C ALA A 75 8.83 4.83 13.13
N MET A 76 7.60 4.58 12.64
CA MET A 76 6.79 3.44 13.06
C MET A 76 7.41 2.11 12.63
N HIS A 77 7.92 2.01 11.40
CA HIS A 77 8.63 0.81 10.95
C HIS A 77 9.90 0.56 11.78
N THR A 78 10.69 1.60 12.06
CA THR A 78 11.90 1.50 12.87
C THR A 78 11.58 1.03 14.29
N LEU A 79 10.54 1.58 14.90
CA LEU A 79 10.08 1.20 16.24
C LEU A 79 9.64 -0.27 16.29
N ALA A 80 8.82 -0.71 15.33
CA ALA A 80 8.34 -2.09 15.25
C ALA A 80 9.52 -3.07 15.11
N ARG A 81 10.50 -2.75 14.26
CA ARG A 81 11.72 -3.55 14.08
C ARG A 81 12.54 -3.65 15.35
N ARG A 82 12.73 -2.53 16.07
CA ARG A 82 13.46 -2.51 17.34
C ARG A 82 12.81 -3.39 18.40
N GLN A 83 11.48 -3.50 18.39
CA GLN A 83 10.72 -4.36 19.30
C GLN A 83 10.56 -5.81 18.80
N GLY A 84 11.07 -6.15 17.61
CA GLY A 84 10.89 -7.47 17.02
C GLY A 84 9.44 -7.79 16.62
N ARG A 85 8.61 -6.75 16.42
CA ARG A 85 7.17 -6.90 16.12
C ARG A 85 6.85 -6.47 14.69
N SER A 86 5.71 -6.92 14.19
CA SER A 86 5.17 -6.41 12.92
C SER A 86 4.56 -5.02 13.14
N LEU A 87 4.61 -4.18 12.10
CA LEU A 87 3.95 -2.88 12.12
C LEU A 87 2.43 -3.04 12.35
N GLN A 88 1.81 -4.10 11.80
CA GLN A 88 0.40 -4.38 12.00
C GLN A 88 0.07 -4.64 13.48
N ALA A 89 0.92 -5.39 14.20
CA ALA A 89 0.71 -5.65 15.63
C ALA A 89 0.83 -4.37 16.46
N LEU A 90 1.81 -3.51 16.14
CA LEU A 90 1.99 -2.22 16.80
C LEU A 90 0.79 -1.27 16.53
N MET A 91 0.29 -1.25 15.30
CA MET A 91 -0.91 -0.49 14.93
C MET A 91 -2.17 -1.03 15.64
N ALA A 92 -2.37 -2.34 15.70
CA ALA A 92 -3.51 -2.96 16.38
C ALA A 92 -3.56 -2.59 17.87
N GLU A 93 -2.41 -2.65 18.55
CA GLU A 93 -2.28 -2.21 19.96
C GLU A 93 -2.61 -0.73 20.11
N SER A 94 -2.06 0.12 19.25
CA SER A 94 -2.34 1.56 19.27
C SER A 94 -3.82 1.88 19.04
N PHE A 95 -4.49 1.13 18.15
CA PHE A 95 -5.93 1.29 17.91
C PHE A 95 -6.75 0.85 19.13
N ASN A 96 -6.39 -0.26 19.77
CA ASN A 96 -7.03 -0.70 21.00
C ASN A 96 -6.86 0.33 22.13
N ASP A 97 -5.70 0.97 22.24
CA ASP A 97 -5.48 2.05 23.21
C ASP A 97 -6.36 3.28 22.94
N VAL A 98 -6.58 3.63 21.66
CA VAL A 98 -7.52 4.69 21.28
C VAL A 98 -8.95 4.30 21.67
N LEU A 99 -9.39 3.08 21.31
CA LEU A 99 -10.73 2.60 21.67
C LEU A 99 -10.96 2.63 23.18
N ARG A 100 -9.98 2.15 23.96
CA ARG A 100 -10.02 2.18 25.43
C ARG A 100 -10.14 3.60 25.99
N LYS A 101 -9.40 4.57 25.44
CA LYS A 101 -9.50 5.98 25.85
C LYS A 101 -10.87 6.58 25.59
N HIS A 102 -11.59 6.07 24.59
CA HIS A 102 -12.94 6.50 24.25
C HIS A 102 -14.05 5.66 24.92
N GLY A 103 -13.70 4.73 25.82
CA GLY A 103 -14.67 3.89 26.54
C GLY A 103 -15.21 2.71 25.71
N GLU A 104 -14.66 2.47 24.53
CA GLU A 104 -15.04 1.36 23.67
C GLU A 104 -14.26 0.09 24.07
N SER A 105 -14.90 -1.08 23.94
CA SER A 105 -14.24 -2.35 24.23
C SER A 105 -13.16 -2.63 23.17
N PRO A 106 -11.95 -3.11 23.56
CA PRO A 106 -10.89 -3.41 22.60
C PRO A 106 -11.35 -4.53 21.65
N ILE A 107 -11.19 -4.31 20.34
CA ILE A 107 -11.73 -5.18 19.29
C ILE A 107 -10.56 -5.89 18.57
N GLY A 108 -9.95 -6.86 19.25
CA GLY A 108 -9.09 -7.89 18.62
C GLY A 108 -7.57 -7.81 18.87
N ASP A 109 -6.91 -8.94 18.57
CA ASP A 109 -5.45 -9.15 18.41
C ASP A 109 -5.10 -9.35 16.91
#